data_AF-A0A923L4T2-F1
#
_entry.id   AF-A0A923L4T2-F1
#
_cell.length_a   1.000
_cell.length_b   1.000
_cell.length_c   1.000
_cell.angle_alpha   90.00
_cell.angle_beta   90.00
_cell.angle_gamma   90.00
#
_symmetry.space_group_name_H-M   'P 1'
#
loop_
_entity.id
_entity.type
_entity.pdbx_description
1 polymer ?
#
loop_
_entity_poly.entity_id
_entity_poly.type
_entity_poly.pdbx_seq_one_letter_code
_entity_poly.pdbx_strand_id
1 'polypeptide(L)'
;MKKQELFTLTCLIFLIAIPLFIYFTYFSNTTDETENPDTEEREDEDRNDGDGDRDGDDNDNGAVDDNSNEIHWGVDSASYTDDDFYACVVDNFGEPVVWGRYLGEKEGVSEGLDADEVQLLHDNDIQILVIYNHVEDARGYDNGVSHAEEAITMAQEMEIPEGVAIFVDIEPEYPVDEAFMEGWYETMADSNYEPGVYGVFDEESELLNAYNSMEQEVQENTIVWTAYPQEEITTKEDAPEYNPQGPENAKVYGWQYAIDSETCNIDTNLFEDNMLDYLW
;
A
#
# COMPACT_ATOMS: atom_id res chain seq x y z
N MET A 1 -28.88 -23.81 25.67
CA MET A 1 -28.15 -22.99 24.69
C MET A 1 -29.12 -22.59 23.59
N LYS A 2 -29.25 -21.30 23.36
CA LYS A 2 -30.24 -20.72 22.44
C LYS A 2 -29.68 -20.80 21.02
N LYS A 3 -30.54 -21.07 20.04
CA LYS A 3 -30.19 -21.28 18.61
C LYS A 3 -29.37 -20.14 17.97
N GLN A 4 -29.29 -18.97 18.60
CA GLN A 4 -28.50 -17.83 18.12
C GLN A 4 -27.00 -17.99 18.39
N GLU A 5 -26.57 -18.75 19.41
CA GLU A 5 -25.15 -18.97 19.71
C GLU A 5 -24.50 -20.04 18.83
N LEU A 6 -25.31 -20.89 18.16
CA LEU A 6 -24.80 -21.92 17.25
C LEU A 6 -24.49 -21.34 15.86
N PHE A 7 -25.15 -20.23 15.47
CA PHE A 7 -24.95 -19.62 14.15
C PHE A 7 -23.67 -18.78 14.09
N THR A 8 -23.39 -17.99 15.14
CA THR A 8 -22.16 -17.20 15.27
C THR A 8 -20.91 -18.08 15.40
N LEU A 9 -20.98 -19.22 16.09
CA LEU A 9 -19.85 -20.15 16.19
C LEU A 9 -19.54 -20.87 14.87
N THR A 10 -20.52 -20.98 13.96
CA THR A 10 -20.30 -21.66 12.66
C THR A 10 -19.68 -20.70 11.64
N CYS A 11 -19.99 -19.40 11.66
CA CYS A 11 -19.34 -18.39 10.81
C CYS A 11 -17.87 -18.15 11.19
N LEU A 12 -17.54 -18.16 12.48
CA LEU A 12 -16.16 -17.94 12.94
C LEU A 12 -15.18 -19.06 12.51
N ILE A 13 -15.69 -20.29 12.32
CA ILE A 13 -14.87 -21.44 11.88
C ILE A 13 -14.55 -21.37 10.38
N PHE A 14 -15.36 -20.68 9.56
CA PHE A 14 -15.08 -20.51 8.13
C PHE A 14 -14.11 -19.35 7.84
N LEU A 15 -14.07 -18.31 8.68
CA LEU A 15 -13.11 -17.20 8.54
C LEU A 15 -11.67 -17.59 8.92
N ILE A 16 -11.46 -18.55 9.82
CA ILE A 16 -10.12 -18.97 10.26
C ILE A 16 -9.58 -20.19 9.48
N ALA A 17 -10.45 -20.99 8.85
CA ALA A 17 -10.05 -22.25 8.21
C ALA A 17 -9.72 -22.14 6.71
N ILE A 18 -10.10 -21.06 6.03
CA ILE A 18 -9.85 -20.88 4.60
C ILE A 18 -8.38 -20.48 4.30
N PRO A 19 -7.71 -19.60 5.07
CA PRO A 19 -6.30 -19.29 4.83
C PRO A 19 -5.36 -20.49 5.10
N LEU A 20 -5.69 -21.34 6.07
CA LEU A 20 -4.85 -22.47 6.46
C LEU A 20 -4.88 -23.65 5.47
N PHE A 21 -5.92 -23.78 4.63
CA PHE A 21 -5.99 -24.88 3.67
C PHE A 21 -5.14 -24.61 2.42
N ILE A 22 -4.95 -23.34 2.04
CA ILE A 22 -4.12 -22.94 0.89
C ILE A 22 -2.63 -23.15 1.21
N TYR A 23 -2.19 -22.77 2.41
CA TYR A 23 -0.79 -22.93 2.86
C TYR A 23 -0.30 -24.40 2.81
N PHE A 24 -1.13 -25.36 3.22
CA PHE A 24 -0.70 -26.75 3.31
C PHE A 24 -0.66 -27.49 1.95
N THR A 25 -1.46 -27.06 0.97
CA THR A 25 -1.50 -27.71 -0.35
C THR A 25 -0.47 -27.18 -1.34
N TYR A 26 -0.04 -25.91 -1.21
CA TYR A 26 0.92 -25.31 -2.15
C TYR A 26 2.39 -25.63 -1.81
N PHE A 27 2.75 -25.77 -0.53
CA PHE A 27 4.16 -25.91 -0.10
C PHE A 27 4.68 -27.35 0.06
N SER A 28 3.91 -28.38 -0.29
CA SER A 28 4.31 -29.79 -0.09
C SER A 28 4.81 -30.52 -1.34
N ASN A 29 5.29 -29.82 -2.38
CA ASN A 29 5.81 -30.48 -3.58
C ASN A 29 6.94 -29.72 -4.28
N THR A 30 8.14 -29.69 -3.67
CA THR A 30 9.38 -29.78 -4.46
C THR A 30 10.53 -30.34 -3.61
N THR A 31 10.73 -31.65 -3.68
CA THR A 31 11.96 -32.32 -3.24
C THR A 31 13.02 -32.24 -4.33
N ASP A 32 14.21 -31.78 -3.92
CA ASP A 32 15.56 -32.12 -4.38
C ASP A 32 15.71 -32.99 -5.64
N GLU A 33 16.45 -32.49 -6.63
CA GLU A 33 17.50 -33.26 -7.31
C GLU A 33 18.71 -32.37 -7.63
N THR A 34 19.79 -32.59 -6.86
CA THR A 34 21.16 -32.19 -7.16
C THR A 34 21.74 -33.02 -8.31
N GLU A 35 22.35 -32.40 -9.32
CA GLU A 35 23.50 -32.97 -10.03
C GLU A 35 24.49 -31.88 -10.45
N ASN A 36 25.72 -32.01 -9.96
CA ASN A 36 26.93 -31.32 -10.39
C ASN A 36 27.63 -32.21 -11.44
N PRO A 37 28.39 -31.65 -12.40
CA PRO A 37 29.83 -31.94 -12.30
C PRO A 37 30.76 -30.80 -12.75
N ASP A 38 31.87 -30.73 -12.00
CA ASP A 38 33.23 -30.28 -12.29
C ASP A 38 33.58 -29.89 -13.73
N THR A 39 34.40 -28.85 -13.95
CA THR A 39 35.89 -28.91 -13.88
C THR A 39 36.56 -27.73 -14.65
N GLU A 40 37.72 -27.32 -14.13
CA GLU A 40 38.92 -26.78 -14.79
C GLU A 40 39.25 -25.26 -14.71
N GLU A 41 40.27 -25.05 -13.88
CA GLU A 41 41.21 -23.94 -13.77
C GLU A 41 41.82 -23.48 -15.10
N ARG A 42 42.18 -22.20 -15.18
CA ARG A 42 43.44 -21.74 -15.79
C ARG A 42 43.81 -20.35 -15.25
N GLU A 43 44.88 -20.34 -14.46
CA GLU A 43 45.75 -19.18 -14.24
C GLU A 43 46.58 -18.93 -15.52
N ASP A 44 46.91 -17.66 -15.79
CA ASP A 44 48.28 -17.24 -16.18
C ASP A 44 48.38 -15.70 -16.30
N GLU A 45 49.05 -15.16 -15.28
CA GLU A 45 49.97 -14.04 -15.12
C GLU A 45 50.30 -13.01 -16.26
N ASP A 46 50.48 -11.77 -15.77
CA ASP A 46 51.59 -10.83 -16.01
C ASP A 46 51.63 -9.89 -17.24
N ARG A 47 51.54 -8.56 -16.98
CA ARG A 47 52.71 -7.61 -16.98
C ARG A 47 52.34 -6.12 -16.77
N ASN A 48 52.71 -5.65 -15.59
CA ASN A 48 53.52 -4.47 -15.18
C ASN A 48 53.65 -3.14 -15.98
N ASP A 49 53.85 -2.11 -15.14
CA ASP A 49 54.55 -0.82 -15.27
C ASP A 49 53.85 0.41 -15.85
N GLY A 50 53.74 1.45 -15.01
CA GLY A 50 53.43 2.82 -15.43
C GLY A 50 53.27 3.84 -14.30
N ASP A 51 54.30 3.99 -13.47
CA ASP A 51 54.47 5.00 -12.40
C ASP A 51 54.34 6.46 -12.90
N GLY A 52 53.77 7.35 -12.09
CA GLY A 52 53.59 8.76 -12.45
C GLY A 52 52.80 9.62 -11.45
N ASP A 53 53.41 9.93 -10.29
CA ASP A 53 53.00 11.01 -9.39
C ASP A 53 52.80 12.36 -10.10
N ARG A 54 51.73 13.10 -9.74
CA ARG A 54 51.71 14.56 -9.61
C ARG A 54 50.42 15.09 -8.96
N ASP A 55 50.61 15.56 -7.74
CA ASP A 55 50.16 16.82 -7.14
C ASP A 55 48.67 17.22 -7.22
N GLY A 56 48.11 17.37 -6.02
CA GLY A 56 46.76 17.78 -5.73
C GLY A 56 46.32 19.10 -6.36
N ASP A 57 45.06 19.11 -6.74
CA ASP A 57 44.25 20.30 -6.78
C ASP A 57 42.98 19.98 -5.99
N ASP A 58 42.76 20.74 -4.92
CA ASP A 58 41.58 20.68 -4.07
C ASP A 58 40.36 21.08 -4.91
N ASN A 59 39.69 20.09 -5.50
CA ASN A 59 38.29 20.21 -5.85
C ASN A 59 37.49 19.61 -4.71
N ASP A 60 37.08 20.50 -3.82
CA ASP A 60 35.94 20.37 -2.92
C ASP A 60 34.71 20.03 -3.77
N ASN A 61 34.60 18.74 -4.11
CA ASN A 61 33.37 18.14 -4.61
C ASN A 61 32.42 18.20 -3.43
N GLY A 62 31.67 19.30 -3.36
CA GLY A 62 30.45 19.37 -2.58
C GLY A 62 29.72 18.06 -2.80
N ALA A 63 29.60 17.30 -1.71
CA ALA A 63 28.76 16.12 -1.67
C ALA A 63 27.44 16.55 -2.30
N VAL A 64 27.17 16.01 -3.48
CA VAL A 64 25.82 15.97 -4.00
C VAL A 64 25.10 15.18 -2.93
N ASP A 65 24.25 15.89 -2.19
CA ASP A 65 23.32 15.32 -1.24
C ASP A 65 22.67 14.15 -1.97
N ASP A 66 23.00 12.94 -1.52
CA ASP A 66 22.38 11.73 -1.98
C ASP A 66 20.96 11.86 -1.44
N ASN A 67 20.07 12.40 -2.27
CA ASN A 67 18.68 12.62 -1.95
C ASN A 67 18.03 11.23 -1.89
N SER A 68 18.40 10.44 -0.88
CA SER A 68 17.66 9.26 -0.48
C SER A 68 16.29 9.79 -0.10
N ASN A 69 15.29 9.53 -0.96
CA ASN A 69 13.90 9.82 -0.63
C ASN A 69 13.64 9.20 0.75
N GLU A 70 13.32 10.04 1.72
CA GLU A 70 13.00 9.59 3.08
C GLU A 70 11.81 8.63 3.00
N ILE A 71 11.91 7.50 3.70
CA ILE A 71 10.84 6.52 3.78
C ILE A 71 10.13 6.71 5.11
N HIS A 72 8.82 6.91 5.03
CA HIS A 72 7.95 7.16 6.17
C HIS A 72 7.20 5.89 6.53
N TRP A 73 7.16 5.57 7.82
CA TRP A 73 6.38 4.44 8.34
C TRP A 73 5.00 4.93 8.78
N GLY A 74 3.98 4.16 8.44
CA GLY A 74 2.60 4.43 8.82
C GLY A 74 1.80 3.15 9.01
N VAL A 75 0.53 3.33 9.32
CA VAL A 75 -0.42 2.25 9.54
C VAL A 75 -1.72 2.54 8.81
N ASP A 76 -2.57 1.55 8.66
CA ASP A 76 -3.99 1.78 8.35
C ASP A 76 -4.84 0.85 9.21
N SER A 77 -6.11 1.20 9.39
CA SER A 77 -7.02 0.42 10.21
C SER A 77 -8.45 0.52 9.75
N ALA A 78 -9.15 -0.62 9.73
CA ALA A 78 -10.59 -0.67 9.55
C ALA A 78 -11.37 -0.23 10.80
N SER A 79 -10.78 -0.41 11.99
CA SER A 79 -11.37 0.03 13.26
C SER A 79 -11.17 1.53 13.48
N TYR A 80 -12.09 2.14 14.23
CA TYR A 80 -11.99 3.55 14.64
C TYR A 80 -10.81 3.78 15.58
N THR A 81 -10.12 4.90 15.37
CA THR A 81 -8.97 5.32 16.14
C THR A 81 -9.39 6.28 17.23
N ASP A 82 -9.51 5.76 18.45
CA ASP A 82 -9.58 6.55 19.66
C ASP A 82 -8.22 6.64 20.37
N ASP A 83 -8.15 7.38 21.49
CA ASP A 83 -6.92 7.53 22.28
C ASP A 83 -6.32 6.18 22.72
N ASP A 84 -7.16 5.20 23.06
CA ASP A 84 -6.71 3.89 23.54
C ASP A 84 -6.13 3.07 22.39
N PHE A 85 -6.74 3.12 21.21
CA PHE A 85 -6.23 2.44 20.02
C PHE A 85 -4.96 3.09 19.48
N TYR A 86 -4.91 4.43 19.44
CA TYR A 86 -3.70 5.18 19.12
C TYR A 86 -2.54 4.81 20.06
N ALA A 87 -2.78 4.80 21.38
CA ALA A 87 -1.77 4.41 22.36
C ALA A 87 -1.31 2.95 22.19
N CYS A 88 -2.22 2.03 21.80
CA CYS A 88 -1.85 0.65 21.47
C CYS A 88 -0.77 0.62 20.38
N VAL A 89 -0.98 1.37 19.29
CA VAL A 89 -0.05 1.41 18.16
C VAL A 89 1.29 2.00 18.59
N VAL A 90 1.29 3.15 19.26
CA VAL A 90 2.53 3.80 19.71
C VAL A 90 3.34 2.92 20.67
N ASP A 91 2.69 2.29 21.63
CA ASP A 91 3.36 1.49 22.68
C ASP A 91 3.93 0.17 22.15
N ASN A 92 3.35 -0.40 21.08
CA ASN A 92 3.72 -1.73 20.58
C ASN A 92 4.46 -1.73 19.24
N PHE A 93 4.24 -0.73 18.39
CA PHE A 93 4.77 -0.67 17.03
C PHE A 93 5.63 0.56 16.78
N GLY A 94 5.25 1.70 17.35
CA GLY A 94 5.93 2.98 17.15
C GLY A 94 4.98 4.06 16.66
N GLU A 95 5.49 5.30 16.59
CA GLU A 95 4.71 6.46 16.19
C GLU A 95 4.59 6.55 14.65
N PRO A 96 3.37 6.41 14.08
CA PRO A 96 3.16 6.50 12.65
C PRO A 96 3.21 7.95 12.18
N VAL A 97 3.69 8.16 10.95
CA VAL A 97 3.60 9.47 10.26
C VAL A 97 2.31 9.55 9.45
N VAL A 98 1.81 8.41 8.98
CA VAL A 98 0.61 8.29 8.15
C VAL A 98 -0.35 7.28 8.79
N TRP A 99 -1.65 7.60 8.76
CA TRP A 99 -2.72 6.68 9.14
C TRP A 99 -3.78 6.58 8.04
N GLY A 100 -3.93 5.41 7.43
CA GLY A 100 -4.97 5.12 6.45
C GLY A 100 -6.34 4.90 7.09
N ARG A 101 -7.33 5.67 6.65
CA ARG A 101 -8.68 5.68 7.23
C ARG A 101 -9.77 5.86 6.18
N TYR A 102 -10.95 5.31 6.47
CA TYR A 102 -12.01 5.11 5.47
C TYR A 102 -13.00 6.28 5.38
N LEU A 103 -13.38 6.64 4.16
CA LEU A 103 -14.50 7.51 3.84
C LEU A 103 -15.82 6.75 4.01
N GLY A 104 -16.57 7.15 5.03
CA GLY A 104 -17.86 6.58 5.33
C GLY A 104 -17.80 5.17 5.92
N GLU A 105 -18.88 4.80 6.59
CA GLU A 105 -19.05 3.49 7.22
C GLU A 105 -19.40 2.41 6.18
N LYS A 106 -18.72 1.27 6.22
CA LYS A 106 -19.13 0.05 5.51
C LYS A 106 -19.44 -1.02 6.55
N GLU A 107 -20.73 -1.28 6.78
CA GLU A 107 -21.21 -2.10 7.91
C GLU A 107 -20.49 -3.45 8.01
N GLY A 108 -19.77 -3.66 9.11
CA GLY A 108 -19.05 -4.91 9.39
C GLY A 108 -17.74 -5.08 8.61
N VAL A 109 -17.31 -4.04 7.90
CA VAL A 109 -16.03 -3.99 7.17
C VAL A 109 -15.14 -2.89 7.74
N SER A 110 -15.59 -1.63 7.75
CA SER A 110 -14.78 -0.49 8.18
C SER A 110 -15.60 0.61 8.85
N GLU A 111 -15.02 1.18 9.90
CA GLU A 111 -15.54 2.38 10.56
C GLU A 111 -15.09 3.62 9.79
N GLY A 112 -16.05 4.47 9.43
CA GLY A 112 -15.80 5.71 8.69
C GLY A 112 -15.22 6.81 9.58
N LEU A 113 -14.31 7.61 9.01
CA LEU A 113 -13.75 8.80 9.67
C LEU A 113 -14.84 9.76 10.16
N ASP A 114 -14.57 10.42 11.28
CA ASP A 114 -15.31 11.59 11.75
C ASP A 114 -14.39 12.71 12.23
N ALA A 115 -14.98 13.86 12.58
CA ALA A 115 -14.23 15.04 12.97
C ALA A 115 -13.42 14.87 14.27
N ASP A 116 -13.86 13.98 15.18
CA ASP A 116 -13.16 13.74 16.44
C ASP A 116 -11.90 12.89 16.18
N GLU A 117 -11.99 11.87 15.31
CA GLU A 117 -10.85 11.05 14.88
C GLU A 117 -9.85 11.87 14.06
N VAL A 118 -10.32 12.68 13.11
CA VAL A 118 -9.46 13.59 12.33
C VAL A 118 -8.69 14.51 13.26
N GLN A 119 -9.36 15.12 14.24
CA GLN A 119 -8.71 15.99 15.21
C GLN A 119 -7.66 15.23 16.02
N LEU A 120 -7.95 14.01 16.48
CA LEU A 120 -7.00 13.17 17.21
C LEU A 120 -5.73 12.93 16.39
N LEU A 121 -5.87 12.54 15.12
CA LEU A 121 -4.72 12.23 14.25
C LEU A 121 -3.88 13.48 13.98
N HIS A 122 -4.50 14.61 13.63
CA HIS A 122 -3.76 15.86 13.38
C HIS A 122 -3.14 16.47 14.64
N ASP A 123 -3.78 16.36 15.81
CA ASP A 123 -3.21 16.81 17.08
C ASP A 123 -1.94 16.02 17.48
N ASN A 124 -1.73 14.84 16.87
CA ASN A 124 -0.52 14.02 17.01
C ASN A 124 0.41 14.09 15.78
N ASP A 125 0.27 15.10 14.92
CA ASP A 125 1.10 15.32 13.72
C ASP A 125 1.06 14.14 12.71
N ILE A 126 -0.07 13.43 12.63
CA ILE A 126 -0.27 12.29 11.72
C ILE A 126 -1.06 12.75 10.50
N GLN A 127 -0.55 12.44 9.30
CA GLN A 127 -1.28 12.65 8.06
C GLN A 127 -2.27 11.52 7.80
N ILE A 128 -3.42 11.84 7.22
CA ILE A 128 -4.48 10.89 6.95
C ILE A 128 -4.44 10.47 5.47
N LEU A 129 -4.26 9.17 5.23
CA LEU A 129 -4.47 8.56 3.92
C LEU A 129 -5.95 8.19 3.79
N VAL A 130 -6.61 8.76 2.77
CA VAL A 130 -8.07 8.71 2.64
C VAL A 130 -8.48 7.55 1.72
N ILE A 131 -9.25 6.60 2.26
CA ILE A 131 -9.60 5.33 1.58
C ILE A 131 -11.09 5.30 1.24
N TYR A 132 -11.44 4.94 0.02
CA TYR A 132 -12.82 4.68 -0.41
C TYR A 132 -13.01 3.21 -0.75
N ASN A 133 -13.79 2.47 0.05
CA ASN A 133 -13.95 1.02 -0.07
C ASN A 133 -15.37 0.53 -0.38
N HIS A 134 -16.23 1.38 -0.94
CA HIS A 134 -17.62 1.01 -1.27
C HIS A 134 -17.74 0.27 -2.63
N VAL A 135 -16.61 -0.10 -3.24
CA VAL A 135 -16.56 -0.88 -4.48
C VAL A 135 -16.66 -2.38 -4.17
N GLU A 136 -17.42 -3.11 -4.99
CA GLU A 136 -17.45 -4.60 -5.00
C GLU A 136 -17.39 -5.16 -6.44
N ASP A 137 -17.58 -4.31 -7.46
CA ASP A 137 -17.48 -4.64 -8.88
C ASP A 137 -16.82 -3.44 -9.59
N ALA A 138 -15.53 -3.52 -9.85
CA ALA A 138 -14.72 -2.46 -10.42
C ALA A 138 -14.68 -2.53 -11.95
N ARG A 139 -15.84 -2.71 -12.60
CA ARG A 139 -15.93 -2.79 -14.06
C ARG A 139 -16.84 -1.73 -14.68
N GLY A 140 -16.42 -1.25 -15.84
CA GLY A 140 -17.15 -0.32 -16.67
C GLY A 140 -16.97 1.14 -16.26
N TYR A 141 -16.77 1.99 -17.27
CA TYR A 141 -16.50 3.41 -17.12
C TYR A 141 -17.55 4.17 -16.30
N ASP A 142 -18.84 4.04 -16.65
CA ASP A 142 -19.91 4.73 -15.92
C ASP A 142 -19.96 4.33 -14.43
N ASN A 143 -19.49 3.12 -14.09
CA ASN A 143 -19.40 2.68 -12.70
C ASN A 143 -18.23 3.35 -11.97
N GLY A 144 -17.06 3.44 -12.61
CA GLY A 144 -15.91 4.19 -12.10
C GLY A 144 -16.25 5.66 -11.83
N VAL A 145 -16.94 6.31 -12.77
CA VAL A 145 -17.46 7.67 -12.60
C VAL A 145 -18.39 7.76 -11.39
N SER A 146 -19.36 6.86 -11.27
CA SER A 146 -20.33 6.88 -10.16
C SER A 146 -19.66 6.74 -8.80
N HIS A 147 -18.66 5.85 -8.68
CA HIS A 147 -17.92 5.65 -7.44
C HIS A 147 -17.04 6.86 -7.11
N ALA A 148 -16.39 7.48 -8.11
CA ALA A 148 -15.62 8.70 -7.91
C ALA A 148 -16.51 9.87 -7.46
N GLU A 149 -17.67 10.08 -8.09
CA GLU A 149 -18.63 11.12 -7.67
C GLU A 149 -19.10 10.93 -6.22
N GLU A 150 -19.33 9.69 -5.79
CA GLU A 150 -19.70 9.37 -4.42
C GLU A 150 -18.56 9.69 -3.45
N ALA A 151 -17.34 9.23 -3.75
CA ALA A 151 -16.15 9.50 -2.94
C ALA A 151 -15.87 11.01 -2.80
N ILE A 152 -15.96 11.76 -3.91
CA ILE A 152 -15.83 13.22 -3.92
C ILE A 152 -16.88 13.87 -3.01
N THR A 153 -18.13 13.40 -3.08
CA THR A 153 -19.21 13.93 -2.24
C THR A 153 -18.92 13.69 -0.76
N MET A 154 -18.52 12.48 -0.38
CA MET A 154 -18.16 12.16 1.01
C MET A 154 -16.98 13.01 1.51
N ALA A 155 -15.93 13.15 0.69
CA ALA A 155 -14.78 13.96 1.04
C ALA A 155 -15.14 15.45 1.22
N GLN A 156 -16.03 15.99 0.37
CA GLN A 156 -16.52 17.36 0.52
C GLN A 156 -17.37 17.56 1.78
N GLU A 157 -18.20 16.58 2.15
CA GLU A 157 -18.99 16.63 3.39
C GLU A 157 -18.11 16.60 4.65
N MET A 158 -16.95 15.96 4.54
CA MET A 158 -15.91 15.90 5.58
C MET A 158 -14.93 17.09 5.57
N GLU A 159 -15.10 18.02 4.62
CA GLU A 159 -14.22 19.19 4.45
C GLU A 159 -12.74 18.80 4.21
N ILE A 160 -12.50 17.67 3.54
CA ILE A 160 -11.14 17.25 3.16
C ILE A 160 -10.51 18.32 2.24
N PRO A 161 -9.25 18.71 2.47
CA PRO A 161 -8.59 19.74 1.66
C PRO A 161 -8.45 19.36 0.18
N GLU A 162 -8.41 20.39 -0.67
CA GLU A 162 -8.06 20.23 -2.09
C GLU A 162 -6.63 19.69 -2.22
N GLY A 163 -6.39 18.84 -3.22
CA GLY A 163 -5.10 18.20 -3.50
C GLY A 163 -4.85 16.90 -2.74
N VAL A 164 -5.70 16.54 -1.77
CA VAL A 164 -5.63 15.23 -1.10
C VAL A 164 -6.06 14.14 -2.07
N ALA A 165 -5.31 13.04 -2.13
CA ALA A 165 -5.66 11.86 -2.90
C ALA A 165 -6.73 11.04 -2.18
N ILE A 166 -7.68 10.51 -2.94
CA ILE A 166 -8.63 9.51 -2.45
C ILE A 166 -8.27 8.19 -3.13
N PHE A 167 -8.01 7.17 -2.34
CA PHE A 167 -7.63 5.84 -2.82
C PHE A 167 -8.86 4.97 -2.97
N VAL A 168 -9.22 4.59 -4.20
CA VAL A 168 -10.19 3.51 -4.38
C VAL A 168 -9.55 2.19 -3.98
N ASP A 169 -10.22 1.47 -3.08
CA ASP A 169 -9.82 0.17 -2.59
C ASP A 169 -10.37 -0.95 -3.50
N ILE A 170 -9.45 -1.64 -4.19
CA ILE A 170 -9.76 -2.75 -5.10
C ILE A 170 -9.21 -4.05 -4.53
N GLU A 171 -10.06 -4.76 -3.82
CA GLU A 171 -9.73 -6.06 -3.23
C GLU A 171 -9.47 -7.14 -4.31
N PRO A 172 -8.59 -8.13 -4.05
CA PRO A 172 -8.23 -9.16 -5.02
C PRO A 172 -9.40 -10.00 -5.56
N GLU A 173 -10.50 -10.11 -4.81
CA GLU A 173 -11.69 -10.85 -5.23
C GLU A 173 -12.64 -10.03 -6.11
N TYR A 174 -12.45 -8.71 -6.20
CA TYR A 174 -13.32 -7.82 -6.95
C TYR A 174 -12.96 -7.86 -8.44
N PRO A 175 -13.94 -8.11 -9.33
CA PRO A 175 -13.67 -8.05 -10.76
C PRO A 175 -13.32 -6.62 -11.15
N VAL A 176 -12.28 -6.44 -11.98
CA VAL A 176 -11.80 -5.11 -12.39
C VAL A 176 -11.51 -5.04 -13.88
N ASP A 177 -11.75 -3.88 -14.51
CA ASP A 177 -11.36 -3.60 -15.90
C ASP A 177 -10.77 -2.19 -16.07
N GLU A 178 -10.15 -1.96 -17.23
CA GLU A 178 -9.51 -0.68 -17.55
C GLU A 178 -10.52 0.47 -17.59
N ALA A 179 -11.75 0.19 -18.03
CA ALA A 179 -12.78 1.20 -18.22
C ALA A 179 -13.21 1.80 -16.88
N PHE A 180 -13.38 1.00 -15.83
CA PHE A 180 -13.65 1.49 -14.48
C PHE A 180 -12.53 2.42 -13.99
N MET A 181 -11.28 1.98 -14.15
CA MET A 181 -10.12 2.72 -13.68
C MET A 181 -9.96 4.07 -14.38
N GLU A 182 -10.21 4.12 -15.70
CA GLU A 182 -10.28 5.37 -16.46
C GLU A 182 -11.41 6.28 -15.99
N GLY A 183 -12.61 5.72 -15.74
CA GLY A 183 -13.75 6.48 -15.23
C GLY A 183 -13.50 7.07 -13.85
N TRP A 184 -12.85 6.31 -12.97
CA TRP A 184 -12.39 6.78 -11.65
C TRP A 184 -11.38 7.93 -11.79
N TYR A 185 -10.31 7.71 -12.57
CA TYR A 185 -9.26 8.69 -12.77
C TYR A 185 -9.77 10.00 -13.36
N GLU A 186 -10.50 9.94 -14.48
CA GLU A 186 -10.95 11.15 -15.19
C GLU A 186 -11.87 12.00 -14.30
N THR A 187 -12.76 11.34 -13.54
CA THR A 187 -13.67 12.04 -12.63
C THR A 187 -12.94 12.68 -11.46
N MET A 188 -11.94 11.99 -10.88
CA MET A 188 -11.10 12.54 -9.82
C MET A 188 -10.23 13.69 -10.33
N ALA A 189 -9.58 13.53 -11.48
CA ALA A 189 -8.70 14.55 -12.07
C ALA A 189 -9.45 15.84 -12.48
N ASP A 190 -10.75 15.74 -12.80
CA ASP A 190 -11.62 16.89 -13.04
C ASP A 190 -12.18 17.52 -11.74
N SER A 191 -11.85 16.95 -10.58
CA SER A 191 -12.30 17.40 -9.25
C SER A 191 -11.24 18.24 -8.52
N ASN A 192 -11.42 18.42 -7.21
CA ASN A 192 -10.46 19.08 -6.32
C ASN A 192 -9.52 18.08 -5.62
N TYR A 193 -9.67 16.78 -5.86
CA TYR A 193 -8.90 15.70 -5.23
C TYR A 193 -8.05 14.97 -6.26
N GLU A 194 -7.07 14.22 -5.79
CA GLU A 194 -6.13 13.50 -6.66
C GLU A 194 -6.53 12.01 -6.80
N PRO A 195 -6.32 11.38 -7.97
CA PRO A 195 -6.70 9.99 -8.21
C PRO A 195 -5.71 9.03 -7.56
N GLY A 196 -6.15 8.35 -6.49
CA GLY A 196 -5.44 7.25 -5.84
C GLY A 196 -6.06 5.89 -6.12
N VAL A 197 -5.25 4.83 -6.13
CA VAL A 197 -5.68 3.43 -6.21
C VAL A 197 -4.91 2.59 -5.20
N TYR A 198 -5.64 1.75 -4.47
CA TYR A 198 -5.10 0.72 -3.60
C TYR A 198 -5.44 -0.68 -4.11
N GLY A 199 -4.52 -1.62 -3.96
CA GLY A 199 -4.76 -3.04 -4.18
C GLY A 199 -3.50 -3.87 -4.42
N VAL A 200 -3.68 -5.15 -4.75
CA VAL A 200 -2.58 -6.08 -5.03
C VAL A 200 -2.16 -5.98 -6.50
N PHE A 201 -0.92 -5.55 -6.74
CA PHE A 201 -0.33 -5.40 -8.07
C PHE A 201 0.77 -6.44 -8.33
N ASP A 202 0.43 -7.73 -8.26
CA ASP A 202 1.32 -8.81 -8.69
C ASP A 202 1.13 -9.14 -10.18
N GLU A 203 2.10 -9.86 -10.79
CA GLU A 203 2.10 -10.21 -12.22
C GLU A 203 0.86 -10.99 -12.70
N GLU A 204 0.16 -11.69 -11.81
CA GLU A 204 -1.02 -12.49 -12.11
C GLU A 204 -2.34 -11.76 -11.77
N SER A 205 -2.29 -10.63 -11.06
CA SER A 205 -3.47 -9.88 -10.60
C SER A 205 -4.29 -9.30 -11.76
N GLU A 206 -5.63 -9.36 -11.65
CA GLU A 206 -6.53 -8.71 -12.60
C GLU A 206 -6.37 -7.17 -12.55
N LEU A 207 -6.06 -6.62 -11.38
CA LEU A 207 -5.84 -5.20 -11.17
C LEU A 207 -4.63 -4.67 -11.95
N LEU A 208 -3.47 -5.34 -11.89
CA LEU A 208 -2.31 -4.93 -12.68
C LEU A 208 -2.59 -5.00 -14.18
N ASN A 209 -3.33 -6.03 -14.63
CA ASN A 209 -3.72 -6.17 -16.03
C ASN A 209 -4.66 -5.05 -16.49
N ALA A 210 -5.65 -4.70 -15.68
CA ALA A 210 -6.56 -3.58 -15.94
C ALA A 210 -5.80 -2.25 -15.96
N TYR A 211 -4.93 -2.01 -14.98
CA TYR A 211 -4.13 -0.79 -14.87
C TYR A 211 -3.24 -0.58 -16.11
N ASN A 212 -2.50 -1.62 -16.51
CA ASN A 212 -1.60 -1.58 -17.67
C ASN A 212 -2.35 -1.42 -19.01
N SER A 213 -3.67 -1.64 -19.02
CA SER A 213 -4.52 -1.50 -20.20
C SER A 213 -5.13 -0.11 -20.34
N MET A 214 -5.03 0.76 -19.33
CA MET A 214 -5.46 2.15 -19.40
C MET A 214 -4.60 2.98 -20.38
N GLU A 215 -5.09 4.15 -20.77
CA GLU A 215 -4.27 5.14 -21.47
C GLU A 215 -3.00 5.51 -20.66
N GLN A 216 -1.86 5.66 -21.33
CA GLN A 216 -0.56 5.85 -20.67
C GLN A 216 -0.52 7.10 -19.77
N GLU A 217 -1.15 8.19 -20.19
CA GLU A 217 -1.22 9.43 -19.40
C GLU A 217 -2.00 9.23 -18.10
N VAL A 218 -3.02 8.36 -18.10
CA VAL A 218 -3.78 7.99 -16.89
C VAL A 218 -2.90 7.20 -15.94
N GLN A 219 -2.15 6.21 -16.46
CA GLN A 219 -1.22 5.42 -15.68
C GLN A 219 -0.19 6.31 -14.97
N GLU A 220 0.51 7.18 -15.72
CA GLU A 220 1.62 8.00 -15.22
C GLU A 220 1.20 9.01 -14.16
N ASN A 221 -0.08 9.41 -14.14
CA ASN A 221 -0.59 10.43 -13.23
C ASN A 221 -1.32 9.88 -12.01
N THR A 222 -1.72 8.61 -12.02
CA THR A 222 -2.41 7.95 -10.90
C THR A 222 -1.42 7.61 -9.77
N ILE A 223 -1.83 7.90 -8.53
CA ILE A 223 -1.08 7.57 -7.32
C ILE A 223 -1.42 6.15 -6.90
N VAL A 224 -0.40 5.33 -6.66
CA VAL A 224 -0.57 3.92 -6.32
C VAL A 224 -0.06 3.65 -4.91
N TRP A 225 -0.92 3.03 -4.12
CA TRP A 225 -0.61 2.37 -2.87
C TRP A 225 -0.75 0.86 -3.07
N THR A 226 0.36 0.14 -3.16
CA THR A 226 0.33 -1.31 -3.43
C THR A 226 0.26 -2.11 -2.14
N ALA A 227 -0.46 -3.23 -2.17
CA ALA A 227 -0.46 -4.25 -1.12
C ALA A 227 0.49 -5.42 -1.43
N TYR A 228 1.51 -5.21 -2.27
CA TYR A 228 2.42 -6.28 -2.71
C TYR A 228 3.89 -5.83 -2.79
N PRO A 229 4.86 -6.66 -2.38
CA PRO A 229 4.70 -7.97 -1.74
C PRO A 229 4.19 -7.87 -0.28
N GLN A 230 3.61 -8.95 0.23
CA GLN A 230 3.25 -9.08 1.65
C GLN A 230 4.39 -9.78 2.42
N GLU A 231 4.71 -9.21 3.57
CA GLU A 231 5.76 -9.57 4.52
C GLU A 231 5.13 -9.78 5.92
N GLU A 232 5.96 -9.96 6.94
CA GLU A 232 5.49 -10.05 8.33
C GLU A 232 5.22 -8.66 8.93
N ILE A 233 4.22 -8.55 9.80
CA ILE A 233 3.97 -7.36 10.63
C ILE A 233 5.21 -7.08 11.48
N THR A 234 5.69 -5.83 11.48
CA THR A 234 6.84 -5.40 12.28
C THR A 234 6.58 -4.08 12.99
N THR A 235 7.46 -3.75 13.94
CA THR A 235 7.54 -2.39 14.50
C THR A 235 8.15 -1.44 13.48
N LYS A 236 8.01 -0.12 13.69
CA LYS A 236 8.67 0.91 12.90
C LYS A 236 10.19 0.72 12.83
N GLU A 237 10.83 0.29 13.92
CA GLU A 237 12.29 0.10 13.98
C GLU A 237 12.76 -1.12 13.18
N ASP A 238 11.89 -2.12 13.02
CA ASP A 238 12.15 -3.38 12.33
C ASP A 238 11.45 -3.44 10.95
N ALA A 239 10.99 -2.30 10.43
CA ALA A 239 10.33 -2.23 9.12
C ALA A 239 11.27 -2.73 8.00
N PRO A 240 10.72 -3.41 6.97
CA PRO A 240 11.52 -3.88 5.84
C PRO A 240 12.10 -2.70 5.05
N GLU A 241 13.10 -2.97 4.22
CA GLU A 241 13.54 -2.00 3.21
C GLU A 241 12.42 -1.76 2.21
N TYR A 242 12.18 -0.49 1.84
CA TYR A 242 11.14 -0.13 0.88
C TYR A 242 11.39 -0.79 -0.48
N ASN A 243 10.54 -1.76 -0.84
CA ASN A 243 10.65 -2.51 -2.08
C ASN A 243 9.26 -2.94 -2.61
N PRO A 244 8.34 -1.99 -2.82
CA PRO A 244 7.02 -2.28 -3.39
C PRO A 244 7.12 -2.86 -4.79
N GLN A 245 6.09 -3.63 -5.16
CA GLN A 245 5.82 -4.01 -6.53
C GLN A 245 4.51 -3.39 -6.99
N GLY A 246 4.52 -2.78 -8.17
CA GLY A 246 3.40 -2.08 -8.75
C GLY A 246 3.56 -1.88 -10.26
N PRO A 247 2.60 -1.19 -10.91
CA PRO A 247 2.70 -0.88 -12.33
C PRO A 247 3.94 -0.03 -12.63
N GLU A 248 4.62 -0.30 -13.76
CA GLU A 248 5.86 0.40 -14.13
C GLU A 248 5.64 1.91 -14.40
N ASN A 249 4.49 2.26 -14.98
CA ASN A 249 4.15 3.63 -15.35
C ASN A 249 3.19 4.22 -14.32
N ALA A 250 3.58 4.28 -13.05
CA ALA A 250 2.74 4.79 -11.98
C ALA A 250 3.54 5.55 -10.93
N LYS A 251 2.84 6.36 -10.13
CA LYS A 251 3.39 6.99 -8.92
C LYS A 251 3.22 6.01 -7.75
N VAL A 252 4.02 4.95 -7.71
CA VAL A 252 4.00 3.94 -6.64
C VAL A 252 4.68 4.52 -5.39
N TYR A 253 3.91 5.27 -4.61
CA TYR A 253 4.43 6.01 -3.45
C TYR A 253 4.09 5.37 -2.11
N GLY A 254 3.22 4.36 -2.09
CA GLY A 254 2.83 3.67 -0.86
C GLY A 254 2.91 2.16 -1.01
N TRP A 255 3.24 1.50 0.09
CA TRP A 255 3.31 0.06 0.20
C TRP A 255 2.72 -0.42 1.53
N GLN A 256 1.60 -1.13 1.48
CA GLN A 256 1.15 -1.96 2.59
C GLN A 256 1.95 -3.26 2.55
N TYR A 257 2.90 -3.39 3.46
CA TYR A 257 3.80 -4.54 3.47
C TYR A 257 3.30 -5.67 4.35
N ALA A 258 2.37 -5.44 5.27
CA ALA A 258 1.81 -6.52 6.08
C ALA A 258 0.42 -6.14 6.64
N ILE A 259 -0.38 -7.18 6.91
CA ILE A 259 -1.77 -7.06 7.34
C ILE A 259 -2.07 -7.75 8.69
N ASP A 260 -3.19 -7.39 9.30
CA ASP A 260 -3.88 -8.10 10.38
C ASP A 260 -3.01 -8.36 11.63
N SER A 261 -2.44 -7.30 12.19
CA SER A 261 -1.74 -7.41 13.47
C SER A 261 -2.66 -7.89 14.61
N GLU A 262 -2.28 -8.98 15.29
CA GLU A 262 -3.04 -9.52 16.43
C GLU A 262 -3.01 -8.61 17.67
N THR A 263 -2.00 -7.73 17.78
CA THR A 263 -1.78 -6.91 19.00
C THR A 263 -2.64 -5.66 19.00
N CYS A 264 -2.64 -4.94 17.89
CA CYS A 264 -3.52 -3.82 17.59
C CYS A 264 -4.00 -4.07 16.16
N ASN A 265 -5.30 -4.02 15.87
CA ASN A 265 -5.89 -4.40 14.58
C ASN A 265 -5.55 -3.38 13.46
N ILE A 266 -4.29 -3.39 13.04
CA ILE A 266 -3.70 -2.50 12.05
C ILE A 266 -2.97 -3.31 10.98
N ASP A 267 -2.82 -2.66 9.84
CA ASP A 267 -1.88 -3.04 8.78
C ASP A 267 -0.69 -2.05 8.81
N THR A 268 0.47 -2.49 8.33
CA THR A 268 1.70 -1.68 8.38
C THR A 268 2.19 -1.29 7.00
N ASN A 269 2.60 -0.02 6.90
CA ASN A 269 2.85 0.63 5.63
C ASN A 269 4.19 1.37 5.60
N LEU A 270 4.74 1.50 4.40
CA LEU A 270 5.86 2.38 4.08
C LEU A 270 5.47 3.30 2.93
N PHE A 271 5.93 4.56 3.00
CA PHE A 271 5.62 5.59 2.03
C PHE A 271 6.86 6.34 1.60
N GLU A 272 6.96 6.67 0.31
CA GLU A 272 7.94 7.67 -0.15
C GLU A 272 7.52 9.06 0.32
N ASP A 273 8.50 9.95 0.51
CA ASP A 273 8.27 11.36 0.83
C ASP A 273 7.26 12.04 -0.10
N ASN A 274 7.27 11.71 -1.40
CA ASN A 274 6.32 12.24 -2.37
C ASN A 274 4.85 11.90 -2.06
N MET A 275 4.57 10.84 -1.29
CA MET A 275 3.21 10.51 -0.88
C MET A 275 2.62 11.62 0.00
N LEU A 276 3.43 12.22 0.88
CA LEU A 276 2.97 13.16 1.91
C LEU A 276 2.35 14.44 1.34
N ASP A 277 2.68 14.78 0.10
CA ASP A 277 2.08 15.90 -0.64
C ASP A 277 0.59 15.67 -0.98
N TYR A 278 0.12 14.42 -0.89
CA TYR A 278 -1.24 14.00 -1.28
C TYR A 278 -2.09 13.51 -0.09
N LEU A 279 -1.59 13.66 1.14
CA LEU A 279 -2.30 13.24 2.35
C LEU A 279 -2.89 14.44 3.10
N TRP A 280 -3.88 14.19 3.96
CA TRP A 280 -4.58 15.22 4.73
C TRP A 280 -3.88 15.54 6.06
#